data_AF-A0A7S4NHB6-F1
#
_entry.id   AF-A0A7S4NHB6-F1
#
_cell.length_a   1.000
_cell.length_b   1.000
_cell.length_c   1.000
_cell.angle_alpha   90.00
_cell.angle_beta   90.00
_cell.angle_gamma   90.00
#
_symmetry.space_group_name_H-M   'P 1'
#
loop_
_entity.id
_entity.type
_entity.pdbx_description
1 polymer ?
#
loop_
_entity_poly.entity_id
_entity_poly.type
_entity_poly.pdbx_seq_one_letter_code
_entity_poly.pdbx_strand_id
1 'polypeptide(L)'
;KPVAMIGPAFTNETKMVTRILDSHGVLLMGYSSDDTAFSDKSLYPLYSRVCPSVADSGKALADIAELLKIRSCQIIVENSHAYSDISQSFQAAVLGKVRIEKNYTWNFGNETELKVLVRNFSRLSMLSTNVFLFMSTGSKIAFFNEVELIQVSDEYSWLSTDFDVPLNAKNLPDSYIGISYQANTTTAAFQKLQSVWTSLPSSSYP
;
A
#
# COMPACT_ATOMS: atom_id res chain seq x y z
N LYS A 1 2.92 35.51 -9.15
CA LYS A 1 2.07 34.30 -9.28
C LYS A 1 2.86 33.12 -8.72
N PRO A 2 2.27 32.21 -7.94
CA PRO A 2 2.97 30.99 -7.53
C PRO A 2 3.42 30.22 -8.78
N VAL A 3 4.63 29.67 -8.75
CA VAL A 3 5.19 28.86 -9.86
C VAL A 3 4.85 27.38 -9.69
N ALA A 4 4.56 26.95 -8.46
CA ALA A 4 4.14 25.61 -8.12
C ALA A 4 3.27 25.60 -6.85
N MET A 5 2.52 24.53 -6.66
CA MET A 5 1.80 24.20 -5.43
C MET A 5 2.19 22.77 -5.01
N ILE A 6 2.33 22.54 -3.70
CA ILE A 6 2.61 21.22 -3.12
C ILE A 6 1.33 20.71 -2.46
N GLY A 7 0.99 19.43 -2.69
CA GLY A 7 -0.25 18.82 -2.22
C GLY A 7 -1.44 19.08 -3.16
N PRO A 8 -2.68 18.82 -2.74
CA PRO A 8 -3.08 18.25 -1.45
C PRO A 8 -2.67 16.77 -1.30
N ALA A 9 -2.86 16.22 -0.10
CA ALA A 9 -2.45 14.86 0.23
C ALA A 9 -3.29 13.80 -0.52
N PHE A 10 -4.59 14.04 -0.58
CA PHE A 10 -5.56 13.05 -1.03
C PHE A 10 -5.80 13.16 -2.54
N THR A 11 -6.00 12.00 -3.17
CA THR A 11 -6.16 11.86 -4.62
C THR A 11 -7.35 12.64 -5.17
N ASN A 12 -8.51 12.63 -4.49
CA ASN A 12 -9.71 13.28 -5.00
C ASN A 12 -9.56 14.81 -5.05
N GLU A 13 -9.02 15.38 -3.99
CA GLU A 13 -8.71 16.79 -3.86
C GLU A 13 -7.65 17.19 -4.88
N THR A 14 -6.65 16.34 -5.11
CA THR A 14 -5.62 16.55 -6.14
C THR A 14 -6.26 16.59 -7.53
N LYS A 15 -7.20 15.68 -7.86
CA LYS A 15 -7.94 15.69 -9.14
C LYS A 15 -8.77 16.96 -9.33
N MET A 16 -9.27 17.56 -8.25
CA MET A 16 -10.02 18.82 -8.31
C MET A 16 -9.09 20.01 -8.53
N VAL A 17 -8.00 20.10 -7.75
CA VAL A 17 -7.07 21.24 -7.77
C VAL A 17 -6.28 21.30 -9.08
N THR A 18 -5.85 20.15 -9.63
CA THR A 18 -5.14 20.07 -10.92
C THR A 18 -5.87 20.82 -12.03
N ARG A 19 -7.19 20.62 -12.18
CA ARG A 19 -8.01 21.30 -13.20
C ARG A 19 -7.94 22.83 -13.12
N ILE A 20 -7.86 23.39 -11.90
CA ILE A 20 -7.78 24.83 -11.67
C ILE A 20 -6.36 25.34 -11.95
N LEU A 21 -5.35 24.60 -11.52
CA LEU A 21 -3.95 25.03 -11.66
C LEU A 21 -3.45 24.92 -13.10
N ASP A 22 -3.90 23.91 -13.84
CA ASP A 22 -3.57 23.73 -15.26
C ASP A 22 -3.99 24.96 -16.08
N SER A 23 -5.17 25.53 -15.83
CA SER A 23 -5.64 26.75 -16.52
C SER A 23 -4.82 28.00 -16.17
N HIS A 24 -4.02 27.96 -15.11
CA HIS A 24 -3.17 29.06 -14.66
C HIS A 24 -1.68 28.82 -14.93
N GLY A 25 -1.31 27.70 -15.55
CA GLY A 25 0.08 27.35 -15.82
C GLY A 25 0.89 27.08 -14.56
N VAL A 26 0.26 26.58 -13.50
CA VAL A 26 0.92 26.30 -12.21
C VAL A 26 1.19 24.81 -12.07
N LEU A 27 2.45 24.44 -11.81
CA LEU A 27 2.83 23.06 -11.53
C LEU A 27 2.20 22.58 -10.21
N LEU A 28 1.59 21.40 -10.22
CA LEU A 28 1.17 20.72 -8.99
C LEU A 28 2.13 19.58 -8.65
N MET A 29 2.70 19.62 -7.45
CA MET A 29 3.58 18.59 -6.91
C MET A 29 2.85 17.77 -5.83
N GLY A 30 2.40 16.57 -6.18
CA GLY A 30 1.81 15.62 -5.24
C GLY A 30 2.88 14.91 -4.40
N TYR A 31 2.64 14.82 -3.09
CA TYR A 31 3.53 14.10 -2.18
C TYR A 31 2.94 12.78 -1.67
N SER A 32 1.63 12.59 -1.76
CA SER A 32 0.94 11.33 -1.39
C SER A 32 -0.19 10.92 -2.34
N SER A 33 -0.49 11.71 -3.38
CA SER A 33 -1.49 11.39 -4.39
C SER A 33 -0.93 10.43 -5.46
N ASP A 34 -1.25 9.16 -5.29
CA ASP A 34 -0.59 7.99 -5.87
C ASP A 34 -1.38 7.30 -7.01
N ASP A 35 -2.54 7.83 -7.37
CA ASP A 35 -3.39 7.31 -8.46
C ASP A 35 -2.61 7.18 -9.78
N THR A 36 -2.83 6.08 -10.49
CA THR A 36 -2.16 5.78 -11.77
C THR A 36 -2.51 6.80 -12.85
N ALA A 37 -3.72 7.35 -12.84
CA ALA A 37 -4.19 8.33 -13.82
C ALA A 37 -3.31 9.58 -13.90
N PHE A 38 -2.69 9.97 -12.78
CA PHE A 38 -1.79 11.13 -12.74
C PHE A 38 -0.51 10.98 -13.57
N SER A 39 -0.20 9.77 -14.05
CA SER A 39 0.92 9.54 -14.97
C SER A 39 0.57 9.92 -16.42
N ASP A 40 -0.70 10.07 -16.75
CA ASP A 40 -1.15 10.48 -18.08
C ASP A 40 -0.98 12.00 -18.27
N LYS A 41 0.05 12.40 -19.03
CA LYS A 41 0.35 13.81 -19.32
C LYS A 41 -0.61 14.47 -20.31
N SER A 42 -1.45 13.69 -21.00
CA SER A 42 -2.54 14.26 -21.79
C SER A 42 -3.69 14.74 -20.91
N LEU A 43 -3.91 14.10 -19.75
CA LEU A 43 -4.93 14.45 -18.77
C LEU A 43 -4.41 15.38 -17.67
N TYR A 44 -3.15 15.21 -17.25
CA TYR A 44 -2.51 15.95 -16.15
C TYR A 44 -1.14 16.51 -16.58
N PRO A 45 -1.12 17.48 -17.50
CA PRO A 45 0.11 17.98 -18.12
C PRO A 45 1.07 18.67 -17.14
N LEU A 46 0.55 19.38 -16.13
CA LEU A 46 1.34 20.09 -15.12
C LEU A 46 1.33 19.42 -13.76
N TYR A 47 1.07 18.12 -13.70
CA TYR A 47 1.21 17.35 -12.47
C TYR A 47 2.55 16.61 -12.42
N SER A 48 3.20 16.63 -11.27
CA SER A 48 4.34 15.79 -10.93
C SER A 48 4.16 15.24 -9.52
N ARG A 49 4.81 14.13 -9.19
CA ARG A 49 4.76 13.56 -7.85
C ARG A 49 6.10 13.00 -7.40
N VAL A 50 6.27 12.91 -6.09
CA VAL A 50 7.41 12.24 -5.46
C VAL A 50 7.05 10.88 -4.87
N CYS A 51 5.77 10.59 -4.65
CA CYS A 51 5.29 9.26 -4.31
C CYS A 51 5.24 8.35 -5.56
N PRO A 52 5.51 7.04 -5.43
CA PRO A 52 5.28 6.07 -6.49
C PRO A 52 3.80 5.96 -6.90
N SER A 53 3.56 5.44 -8.10
CA SER A 53 2.21 5.06 -8.51
C SER A 53 1.73 3.84 -7.72
N VAL A 54 0.44 3.77 -7.41
CA VAL A 54 -0.19 2.51 -6.93
C VAL A 54 0.07 1.33 -7.88
N ALA A 55 0.13 1.60 -9.19
CA ALA A 55 0.50 0.59 -10.19
C ALA A 55 1.90 0.01 -9.99
N ASP A 56 2.87 0.82 -9.56
CA ASP A 56 4.26 0.37 -9.39
C ASP A 56 4.39 -0.51 -8.15
N SER A 57 3.62 -0.22 -7.10
CA SER A 57 3.52 -1.05 -5.89
C SER A 57 3.06 -2.48 -6.19
N GLY A 58 2.02 -2.63 -7.02
CA GLY A 58 1.53 -3.96 -7.43
C GLY A 58 2.57 -4.74 -8.24
N LYS A 59 3.33 -4.06 -9.11
CA LYS A 59 4.42 -4.68 -9.88
C LYS A 59 5.59 -5.10 -9.00
N ALA A 60 5.96 -4.27 -8.00
CA ALA A 60 7.03 -4.62 -7.06
C ALA A 60 6.70 -5.90 -6.27
N LEU A 61 5.44 -6.09 -5.87
CA LEU A 61 5.00 -7.35 -5.25
C LEU A 61 5.04 -8.53 -6.24
N ALA A 62 4.77 -8.29 -7.53
CA ALA A 62 4.90 -9.32 -8.56
C ALA A 62 6.36 -9.74 -8.77
N ASP A 63 7.30 -8.79 -8.72
CA ASP A 63 8.74 -9.08 -8.79
C ASP A 63 9.19 -9.93 -7.59
N ILE A 64 8.67 -9.66 -6.38
CA ILE A 64 8.91 -10.50 -5.21
C ILE A 64 8.32 -11.89 -5.40
N ALA A 65 7.11 -11.99 -5.93
CA ALA A 65 6.48 -13.29 -6.22
C ALA A 65 7.33 -14.11 -7.20
N GLU A 66 7.89 -13.46 -8.22
CA GLU A 66 8.79 -14.09 -9.18
C GLU A 66 10.10 -14.54 -8.53
N LEU A 67 10.74 -13.67 -7.73
CA LEU A 67 11.97 -13.96 -6.98
C LEU A 67 11.81 -15.16 -6.04
N LEU A 68 10.71 -15.20 -5.30
CA LEU A 68 10.37 -16.29 -4.37
C LEU A 68 9.79 -17.51 -5.07
N LYS A 69 9.65 -17.48 -6.40
CA LYS A 69 9.09 -18.56 -7.23
C LYS A 69 7.68 -18.99 -6.79
N ILE A 70 6.89 -18.03 -6.33
CA ILE A 70 5.48 -18.25 -5.98
C ILE A 70 4.72 -18.67 -7.25
N ARG A 71 3.86 -19.68 -7.13
CA ARG A 71 3.05 -20.21 -8.25
C ARG A 71 1.56 -20.27 -7.94
N SER A 72 1.18 -20.22 -6.67
CA SER A 72 -0.19 -19.98 -6.24
C SER A 72 -0.21 -19.00 -5.07
N CYS A 73 -1.28 -18.21 -4.98
CA CYS A 73 -1.51 -17.30 -3.88
C CYS A 73 -3.00 -17.11 -3.56
N GLN A 74 -3.26 -16.63 -2.36
CA GLN A 74 -4.52 -16.02 -1.97
C GLN A 74 -4.33 -14.51 -1.87
N ILE A 75 -5.37 -13.74 -2.18
CA ILE A 75 -5.35 -12.27 -2.14
C ILE A 75 -6.42 -11.80 -1.15
N ILE A 76 -6.03 -10.86 -0.28
CA ILE A 76 -6.94 -10.17 0.64
C ILE A 76 -6.78 -8.67 0.43
N VAL A 77 -7.88 -8.00 0.14
CA VAL A 77 -7.93 -6.57 -0.19
C VAL A 77 -8.87 -5.85 0.77
N GLU A 78 -8.40 -4.76 1.38
CA GLU A 78 -9.28 -3.79 2.03
C GLU A 78 -10.12 -3.07 0.98
N ASN A 79 -11.42 -2.96 1.20
CA ASN A 79 -12.36 -2.29 0.30
C ASN A 79 -12.13 -0.78 0.25
N SER A 80 -11.10 -0.40 -0.47
CA SER A 80 -10.63 0.96 -0.70
C SER A 80 -10.13 1.06 -2.13
N HIS A 81 -10.32 2.22 -2.76
CA HIS A 81 -9.89 2.45 -4.13
C HIS A 81 -8.39 2.21 -4.31
N ALA A 82 -7.56 2.75 -3.41
CA ALA A 82 -6.10 2.62 -3.51
C ALA A 82 -5.64 1.16 -3.44
N TYR A 83 -6.12 0.39 -2.45
CA TYR A 83 -5.72 -1.01 -2.27
C TYR A 83 -6.28 -1.93 -3.35
N SER A 84 -7.47 -1.62 -3.87
CA SER A 84 -8.05 -2.32 -5.02
C SER A 84 -7.18 -2.13 -6.27
N ASP A 85 -6.71 -0.91 -6.53
CA ASP A 85 -5.86 -0.60 -7.69
C ASP A 85 -4.49 -1.28 -7.58
N ILE A 86 -3.87 -1.30 -6.39
CA ILE A 86 -2.61 -2.03 -6.16
C ILE A 86 -2.81 -3.53 -6.42
N SER A 87 -3.88 -4.11 -5.86
CA SER A 87 -4.22 -5.53 -6.07
C SER A 87 -4.47 -5.85 -7.54
N GLN A 88 -5.19 -4.98 -8.27
CA GLN A 88 -5.43 -5.17 -9.70
C GLN A 88 -4.12 -5.09 -10.50
N SER A 89 -3.23 -4.15 -10.17
CA SER A 89 -1.92 -4.04 -10.82
C SER A 89 -1.07 -5.31 -10.59
N PHE A 90 -1.05 -5.84 -9.36
CA PHE A 90 -0.40 -7.10 -9.05
C PHE A 90 -0.98 -8.26 -9.88
N GLN A 91 -2.30 -8.42 -9.87
CA GLN A 91 -2.99 -9.49 -10.60
C GLN A 91 -2.71 -9.44 -12.11
N ALA A 92 -2.66 -8.24 -12.69
CA ALA A 92 -2.28 -8.05 -14.09
C ALA A 92 -0.81 -8.45 -14.35
N ALA A 93 0.11 -8.08 -13.46
CA ALA A 93 1.54 -8.37 -13.59
C ALA A 93 1.87 -9.87 -13.46
N VAL A 94 1.09 -10.62 -12.68
CA VAL A 94 1.28 -12.07 -12.46
C VAL A 94 0.40 -12.96 -13.35
N LEU A 95 -0.37 -12.37 -14.27
CA LEU A 95 -1.28 -13.11 -15.15
C LEU A 95 -0.55 -14.23 -15.91
N GLY A 96 -1.05 -15.46 -15.78
CA GLY A 96 -0.45 -16.65 -16.39
C GLY A 96 0.82 -17.16 -15.69
N LYS A 97 1.35 -16.46 -14.69
CA LYS A 97 2.55 -16.84 -13.92
C LYS A 97 2.22 -17.37 -12.52
N VAL A 98 1.22 -16.78 -11.86
CA VAL A 98 0.76 -17.16 -10.52
C VAL A 98 -0.74 -17.44 -10.56
N ARG A 99 -1.15 -18.58 -10.00
CA ARG A 99 -2.55 -18.96 -9.85
C ARG A 99 -3.14 -18.30 -8.60
N ILE A 100 -4.13 -17.43 -8.80
CA ILE A 100 -4.86 -16.81 -7.69
C ILE A 100 -5.97 -17.77 -7.30
N GLU A 101 -5.81 -18.47 -6.16
CA GLU A 101 -6.78 -19.45 -5.67
C GLU A 101 -8.06 -18.78 -5.18
N LYS A 102 -7.89 -17.63 -4.51
CA LYS A 102 -8.99 -16.86 -3.97
C LYS A 102 -8.64 -15.39 -3.84
N ASN A 103 -9.65 -14.55 -4.06
CA ASN A 103 -9.57 -13.12 -3.83
C ASN A 103 -10.69 -12.75 -2.84
N TYR A 104 -10.31 -12.13 -1.73
CA TYR A 104 -11.19 -11.69 -0.66
C TYR A 104 -11.18 -10.16 -0.60
N THR A 105 -12.35 -9.60 -0.35
CA THR A 105 -12.52 -8.18 -0.09
C THR A 105 -13.19 -8.00 1.26
N TRP A 106 -12.72 -7.02 2.03
CA TRP A 106 -13.23 -6.74 3.37
C TRP A 106 -13.34 -5.24 3.63
N ASN A 107 -14.42 -4.83 4.30
CA ASN A 107 -14.61 -3.45 4.73
C ASN A 107 -13.94 -3.20 6.08
N PHE A 108 -12.99 -2.26 6.13
CA PHE A 108 -12.33 -1.89 7.39
C PHE A 108 -13.35 -1.56 8.48
N GLY A 109 -13.09 -2.06 9.69
CA GLY A 109 -13.97 -1.89 10.86
C GLY A 109 -15.13 -2.89 10.96
N ASN A 110 -15.38 -3.73 9.94
CA ASN A 110 -16.39 -4.78 10.03
C ASN A 110 -15.80 -6.06 10.65
N GLU A 111 -15.83 -6.17 11.99
CA GLU A 111 -15.29 -7.31 12.73
C GLU A 111 -15.95 -8.65 12.39
N THR A 112 -17.25 -8.64 12.06
CA THR A 112 -17.98 -9.88 11.75
C THR A 112 -17.51 -10.44 10.42
N GLU A 113 -17.38 -9.59 9.39
CA GLU A 113 -16.81 -9.98 8.10
C GLU A 113 -15.35 -10.43 8.25
N LEU A 114 -14.56 -9.75 9.09
CA LEU A 114 -13.16 -10.11 9.33
C LEU A 114 -13.02 -11.53 9.89
N LYS A 115 -13.81 -11.87 10.91
CA LYS A 115 -13.81 -13.23 11.52
C LYS A 115 -14.19 -14.31 10.51
N VAL A 116 -15.16 -14.03 9.65
CA VAL A 116 -15.57 -14.95 8.58
C VAL A 116 -14.47 -15.07 7.53
N LEU A 117 -13.85 -13.97 7.12
CA LEU A 117 -12.74 -13.96 6.18
C LEU A 117 -11.57 -14.78 6.71
N VAL A 118 -11.16 -14.56 7.95
CA VAL A 118 -10.02 -15.24 8.58
C VAL A 118 -10.25 -16.75 8.63
N ARG A 119 -11.44 -17.20 9.02
CA ARG A 119 -11.82 -18.63 9.01
C ARG A 119 -11.91 -19.23 7.61
N ASN A 120 -12.21 -18.43 6.60
CA ASN A 120 -12.39 -18.93 5.23
C ASN A 120 -11.05 -19.12 4.53
N PHE A 121 -10.13 -18.14 4.61
CA PHE A 121 -8.81 -18.29 3.98
C PHE A 121 -7.97 -19.36 4.69
N SER A 122 -8.12 -19.49 6.02
CA SER A 122 -7.31 -20.43 6.82
C SER A 122 -7.56 -21.90 6.46
N ARG A 123 -8.72 -22.23 5.87
CA ARG A 123 -9.06 -23.57 5.38
C ARG A 123 -8.40 -23.92 4.05
N LEU A 124 -7.75 -22.96 3.40
CA LEU A 124 -7.18 -23.09 2.07
C LEU A 124 -5.66 -23.20 2.07
N SER A 125 -5.00 -23.45 3.21
CA SER A 125 -3.55 -23.71 3.29
C SER A 125 -3.11 -24.83 2.35
N MET A 126 -3.98 -25.81 2.13
CA MET A 126 -3.75 -26.90 1.16
C MET A 126 -3.70 -26.44 -0.31
N LEU A 127 -4.30 -25.30 -0.66
CA LEU A 127 -4.28 -24.73 -2.02
C LEU A 127 -3.11 -23.77 -2.23
N SER A 128 -2.85 -22.92 -1.23
CA SER A 128 -1.72 -22.00 -1.22
C SER A 128 -1.40 -21.53 0.19
N THR A 129 -0.13 -21.57 0.52
CA THR A 129 0.45 -20.97 1.73
C THR A 129 0.85 -19.50 1.54
N ASN A 130 0.88 -18.98 0.31
CA ASN A 130 1.21 -17.58 0.06
C ASN A 130 -0.06 -16.71 0.13
N VAL A 131 -0.04 -15.65 0.93
CA VAL A 131 -1.13 -14.69 1.08
C VAL A 131 -0.62 -13.28 0.82
N PHE A 132 -1.23 -12.59 -0.15
CA PHE A 132 -0.96 -11.19 -0.45
C PHE A 132 -2.01 -10.30 0.21
N LEU A 133 -1.55 -9.33 0.98
CA LEU A 133 -2.35 -8.37 1.74
C LEU A 133 -2.23 -6.99 1.10
N PHE A 134 -3.36 -6.43 0.67
CA PHE A 134 -3.46 -5.08 0.13
C PHE A 134 -4.39 -4.28 1.05
N MET A 135 -3.83 -3.65 2.08
CA MET A 135 -4.61 -2.98 3.12
C MET A 135 -3.76 -2.02 3.94
N SER A 136 -4.43 -1.13 4.66
CA SER A 136 -3.81 -0.15 5.57
C SER A 136 -3.15 -0.81 6.78
N THR A 137 -2.30 -0.04 7.47
CA THR A 137 -1.68 -0.46 8.74
C THR A 137 -2.73 -0.85 9.79
N GLY A 138 -3.82 -0.08 9.92
CA GLY A 138 -4.90 -0.41 10.86
C GLY A 138 -5.58 -1.74 10.53
N SER A 139 -5.87 -1.97 9.24
CA SER A 139 -6.42 -3.23 8.74
C SER A 139 -5.51 -4.43 9.02
N LYS A 140 -4.20 -4.29 8.80
CA LYS A 140 -3.22 -5.35 9.09
C LYS A 140 -3.22 -5.74 10.57
N ILE A 141 -3.25 -4.76 11.47
CA ILE A 141 -3.29 -5.02 12.91
C ILE A 141 -4.56 -5.80 13.28
N ALA A 142 -5.72 -5.33 12.83
CA ALA A 142 -6.99 -6.02 13.08
C ALA A 142 -6.97 -7.45 12.50
N PHE A 143 -6.48 -7.61 11.28
CA PHE A 143 -6.38 -8.90 10.60
C PHE A 143 -5.45 -9.87 11.34
N PHE A 144 -4.23 -9.47 11.67
CA PHE A 144 -3.28 -10.35 12.33
C PHE A 144 -3.68 -10.69 13.77
N ASN A 145 -4.37 -9.77 14.48
CA ASN A 145 -4.96 -10.10 15.78
C ASN A 145 -5.95 -11.27 15.67
N GLU A 146 -6.79 -11.30 14.63
CA GLU A 146 -7.75 -12.39 14.41
C GLU A 146 -7.07 -13.68 13.90
N VAL A 147 -6.00 -13.57 13.10
CA VAL A 147 -5.19 -14.73 12.67
C VAL A 147 -4.52 -15.40 13.86
N GLU A 148 -3.98 -14.61 14.80
CA GLU A 148 -3.31 -15.13 16.00
C GLU A 148 -4.29 -15.89 16.91
N LEU A 149 -5.54 -15.45 17.01
CA LEU A 149 -6.57 -16.13 17.80
C LEU A 149 -6.88 -17.55 17.31
N ILE A 150 -6.65 -17.84 16.02
CA ILE A 150 -6.85 -19.17 15.44
C ILE A 150 -5.53 -19.93 15.19
N GLN A 151 -4.39 -19.32 15.54
CA GLN A 151 -3.06 -19.95 15.53
C GLN A 151 -2.64 -20.53 14.18
N VAL A 152 -2.96 -19.83 13.08
CA VAL A 152 -2.57 -20.24 11.73
C VAL A 152 -1.50 -19.35 11.09
N SER A 153 -0.94 -18.39 11.84
CA SER A 153 0.05 -17.43 11.34
C SER A 153 1.26 -18.10 10.69
N ASP A 154 1.74 -19.19 11.29
CA ASP A 154 2.91 -19.95 10.83
C ASP A 154 2.63 -20.88 9.63
N GLU A 155 1.36 -21.08 9.27
CA GLU A 155 0.99 -21.90 8.10
C GLU A 155 1.15 -21.15 6.78
N TYR A 156 1.34 -19.83 6.83
CA TYR A 156 1.33 -18.96 5.67
C TYR A 156 2.59 -18.11 5.57
N SER A 157 2.94 -17.74 4.34
CA SER A 157 3.87 -16.65 4.03
C SER A 157 3.06 -15.42 3.66
N TRP A 158 3.36 -14.29 4.30
CA TRP A 158 2.56 -13.07 4.18
C TRP A 158 3.32 -12.04 3.37
N LEU A 159 2.72 -11.52 2.31
CA LEU A 159 3.32 -10.50 1.45
C LEU A 159 2.42 -9.27 1.40
N SER A 160 2.98 -8.08 1.55
CA SER A 160 2.16 -6.89 1.78
C SER A 160 2.83 -5.59 1.34
N THR A 161 2.02 -4.55 1.15
CA THR A 161 2.46 -3.16 1.01
C THR A 161 2.36 -2.41 2.35
N ASP A 162 3.43 -1.72 2.74
CA ASP A 162 3.62 -0.99 4.01
C ASP A 162 4.00 0.48 3.78
N PHE A 163 3.05 1.28 3.27
CA PHE A 163 3.30 2.68 2.90
C PHE A 163 2.98 3.70 4.00
N ASP A 164 2.08 3.37 4.94
CA ASP A 164 1.52 4.38 5.87
C ASP A 164 2.34 4.57 7.15
N VAL A 165 2.85 3.49 7.74
CA VAL A 165 3.65 3.49 8.99
C VAL A 165 4.40 2.15 9.03
N PRO A 166 5.67 2.08 9.48
CA PRO A 166 6.26 0.79 9.80
C PRO A 166 5.43 0.12 10.90
N LEU A 167 4.78 -0.99 10.56
CA LEU A 167 4.21 -1.87 11.55
C LEU A 167 5.31 -2.26 12.54
N ASN A 168 5.00 -2.23 13.84
CA ASN A 168 5.92 -2.76 14.82
C ASN A 168 6.12 -4.25 14.52
N ALA A 169 7.37 -4.65 14.25
CA ALA A 169 7.71 -6.04 13.90
C ALA A 169 7.17 -7.06 14.92
N LYS A 170 6.96 -6.66 16.18
CA LYS A 170 6.36 -7.50 17.22
C LYS A 170 4.90 -7.92 16.93
N ASN A 171 4.20 -7.21 16.06
CA ASN A 171 2.80 -7.46 15.74
C ASN A 171 2.64 -8.24 14.42
N LEU A 172 3.74 -8.73 13.83
CA LEU A 172 3.74 -9.42 12.55
C LEU A 172 4.29 -10.84 12.70
N PRO A 173 3.78 -11.81 11.93
CA PRO A 173 4.35 -13.15 11.87
C PRO A 173 5.79 -13.13 11.34
N ASP A 174 6.60 -14.11 11.75
CA ASP A 174 8.00 -14.24 11.30
C ASP A 174 8.14 -14.40 9.77
N SER A 175 7.12 -14.97 9.12
CA SER A 175 7.07 -15.18 7.67
C SER A 175 6.58 -13.95 6.87
N TYR A 176 6.47 -12.79 7.51
CA TYR A 176 5.98 -11.57 6.89
C TYR A 176 7.05 -10.85 6.05
N ILE A 177 6.69 -10.49 4.83
CA ILE A 177 7.48 -9.69 3.89
C ILE A 177 6.67 -8.46 3.49
N GLY A 178 7.14 -7.29 3.92
CA GLY A 178 6.56 -6.00 3.58
C GLY A 178 7.41 -5.24 2.57
N ILE A 179 6.77 -4.57 1.61
CA ILE A 179 7.43 -3.52 0.80
C ILE A 179 7.05 -2.14 1.32
N SER A 180 8.03 -1.27 1.52
CA SER A 180 7.81 0.09 2.01
C SER A 180 8.61 1.11 1.20
N TYR A 181 8.21 2.37 1.30
CA TYR A 181 9.04 3.45 0.79
C TYR A 181 10.31 3.55 1.62
N GLN A 182 11.47 3.45 0.96
CA GLN A 182 12.74 3.63 1.63
C GLN A 182 13.25 5.06 1.47
N ALA A 183 13.60 5.66 2.60
CA ALA A 183 14.43 6.85 2.63
C ALA A 183 15.88 6.43 2.87
N ASN A 184 16.82 7.11 2.21
CA ASN A 184 18.24 6.90 2.50
C ASN A 184 18.62 7.59 3.82
N THR A 185 18.50 6.83 4.91
CA THR A 185 18.69 7.32 6.28
C THR A 185 20.16 7.57 6.65
N THR A 186 21.11 7.11 5.83
CA THR A 186 22.54 7.27 6.09
C THR A 186 23.09 8.61 5.61
N THR A 187 22.27 9.42 4.93
CA THR A 187 22.72 10.73 4.43
C THR A 187 22.71 11.77 5.54
N ALA A 188 23.69 12.67 5.53
CA ALA A 188 23.75 13.80 6.47
C ALA A 188 22.49 14.71 6.37
N ALA A 189 21.93 14.84 5.16
CA ALA A 189 20.70 15.59 4.93
C ALA A 189 19.50 14.94 5.64
N PHE A 190 19.33 13.62 5.54
CA PHE A 190 18.26 12.91 6.23
C PHE A 190 18.43 12.98 7.75
N GLN A 191 19.64 12.77 8.27
CA GLN A 191 19.91 12.84 9.71
C GLN A 191 19.63 14.23 10.28
N LYS A 192 19.94 15.29 9.53
CA LYS A 192 19.58 16.66 9.90
C LYS A 192 18.07 16.86 9.93
N LEU A 193 17.35 16.38 8.91
CA LEU A 193 15.89 16.45 8.87
C LEU A 193 15.26 15.70 10.05
N GLN A 194 15.75 14.48 10.33
CA GLN A 194 15.28 13.66 11.45
C GLN A 194 15.52 14.35 12.78
N SER A 195 16.70 14.94 12.99
CA SER A 195 17.01 15.69 14.22
C SER A 195 16.04 16.85 14.42
N VAL A 196 15.79 17.66 13.38
CA VAL A 196 14.80 18.74 13.45
C VAL A 196 13.42 18.18 13.77
N TRP A 197 12.97 17.16 13.04
CA TRP A 197 11.66 16.54 13.23
C TRP A 197 11.47 16.05 14.66
N THR A 198 12.42 15.26 15.19
CA THR A 198 12.33 14.73 16.56
C THR A 198 12.42 15.77 17.67
N SER A 199 12.93 16.97 17.36
CA SER A 199 13.01 18.08 18.33
C SER A 199 11.71 18.88 18.45
N LEU A 200 10.79 18.73 17.49
CA LEU A 200 9.52 19.45 17.48
C LEU A 200 8.51 18.81 18.45
N PRO A 201 7.79 19.60 19.27
CA PRO A 201 6.74 19.07 20.13
C PRO A 201 5.58 18.52 19.30
N SER A 202 4.82 17.58 19.86
CA SER A 202 3.68 16.96 19.17
C SER A 202 2.61 17.94 18.69
N SER A 203 2.53 19.12 19.32
CA SER A 203 1.63 20.22 18.92
C SER A 203 2.10 21.00 17.68
N SER A 204 3.32 20.79 17.20
CA SER A 204 3.85 21.43 15.98
C SER A 204 3.51 20.66 14.70
N TYR A 205 2.90 19.48 14.82
CA TYR A 205 2.39 18.74 13.68
C TYR A 205 0.95 19.18 13.39
N PRO A 206 0.60 19.47 12.12
CA PRO A 206 -0.76 19.77 11.71
C PRO A 206 -1.70 18.57 11.84
#